data_AF-A0A918JQ15-F1
#
_entry.id   AF-A0A918JQ15-F1
#
_cell.length_a   1.000
_cell.length_b   1.000
_cell.length_c   1.000
_cell.angle_alpha   90.00
_cell.angle_beta   90.00
_cell.angle_gamma   90.00
#
_symmetry.space_group_name_H-M   'P 1'
#
loop_
_entity.id
_entity.type
_entity.pdbx_description
1 polymer ?
#
loop_
_entity_poly.entity_id
_entity_poly.type
_entity_poly.pdbx_seq_one_letter_code
_entity_poly.pdbx_strand_id
1 'polypeptide(L)'
;MNYKSGITLLMLVLTGCSEPQPAAPENIEQASSVLTATGQWVQTAGKEVMSDPQTSGLTVVDGKLVTVSDGSADAAQQRKLHVIDPATATLGVEQRSFSMASRVRRSCFYQYLSDAPDLEALVVDPNDSDVFYTVTEDATRTGALSVKCQRRYKDTGSTDYPTLLVRLERMNNDRMMMTHVRPVQFALRDDVGDFPNDGIEGMALSDNNTLYLGLEKDSQGQPRIFSVIMDEAFWETDEFARVIDSQLSLPVFTRGNHPINGLTWYRHPQSQVAYLLAAARNDNELWVVRADGEGTTLRVPMQFTAPTDGASADCSESHEVMDNASIEGVAIIDSTLWLINDPWKKNYLKNVQCEALRPHYEAMAPLIFSVPLQDEWFSIEAENPAS
;
A
#
# COMPACT_ATOMS: atom_id res chain seq x y z
N MET A 1 -55.61 5.85 65.58
CA MET A 1 -55.58 5.28 64.22
C MET A 1 -54.21 5.52 63.64
N ASN A 2 -53.42 4.46 63.51
CA ASN A 2 -52.03 4.48 63.08
C ASN A 2 -51.95 4.51 61.55
N TYR A 3 -51.33 5.53 60.96
CA TYR A 3 -50.89 5.49 59.57
C TYR A 3 -49.40 5.18 59.54
N LYS A 4 -49.05 4.00 59.01
CA LYS A 4 -47.68 3.60 58.71
C LYS A 4 -47.30 4.12 57.32
N SER A 5 -46.23 4.90 57.25
CA SER A 5 -45.53 5.19 55.99
C SER A 5 -44.79 3.94 55.52
N GLY A 6 -45.12 3.44 54.34
CA GLY A 6 -44.34 2.43 53.62
C GLY A 6 -43.60 3.10 52.47
N ILE A 7 -42.28 3.21 52.57
CA ILE A 7 -41.40 3.62 51.48
C ILE A 7 -41.23 2.41 50.56
N THR A 8 -41.67 2.53 49.32
CA THR A 8 -41.45 1.51 48.28
C THR A 8 -40.13 1.84 47.58
N LEU A 9 -39.12 1.00 47.78
CA LEU A 9 -37.83 1.09 47.09
C LEU A 9 -37.95 0.39 45.73
N LEU A 10 -37.95 1.17 44.65
CA LEU A 10 -37.96 0.66 43.28
C LEU A 10 -36.51 0.28 42.89
N MET A 11 -36.17 -1.01 42.90
CA MET A 11 -34.93 -1.51 42.29
C MET A 11 -35.10 -1.52 40.76
N LEU A 12 -34.42 -0.60 40.06
CA LEU A 12 -34.18 -0.76 38.62
C LEU A 12 -33.06 -1.77 38.42
N VAL A 13 -33.40 -2.92 37.84
CA VAL A 13 -32.42 -3.85 37.27
C VAL A 13 -32.04 -3.31 35.90
N LEU A 14 -30.85 -2.72 35.79
CA LEU A 14 -30.25 -2.37 34.50
C LEU A 14 -29.70 -3.65 33.87
N THR A 15 -30.49 -4.29 33.01
CA THR A 15 -29.97 -5.26 32.05
C THR A 15 -29.19 -4.48 31.00
N GLY A 16 -27.85 -4.52 31.07
CA GLY A 16 -27.00 -4.02 30.01
C GLY A 16 -27.16 -4.90 28.77
N CYS A 17 -27.96 -4.44 27.80
CA CYS A 17 -27.91 -4.97 26.45
C CYS A 17 -26.57 -4.49 25.85
N SER A 18 -25.57 -5.35 25.83
CA SER A 18 -24.45 -5.19 24.90
C SER A 18 -25.04 -5.15 23.50
N GLU A 19 -24.80 -4.07 22.76
CA GLU A 19 -25.19 -3.99 21.35
C GLU A 19 -24.58 -5.19 20.62
N PRO A 20 -25.36 -5.93 19.80
CA PRO A 20 -24.81 -7.02 19.02
C PRO A 20 -23.75 -6.45 18.09
N GLN A 21 -22.54 -6.99 18.19
CA GLN A 21 -21.48 -6.74 17.24
C GLN A 21 -22.04 -7.03 15.84
N PRO A 22 -21.91 -6.11 14.86
CA PRO A 22 -22.36 -6.37 13.50
C PRO A 22 -21.71 -7.68 13.04
N ALA A 23 -22.51 -8.59 12.49
CA ALA A 23 -21.96 -9.79 11.87
C ALA A 23 -20.92 -9.38 10.83
N ALA A 24 -19.80 -10.10 10.77
CA ALA A 24 -18.88 -9.95 9.65
C ALA A 24 -19.67 -10.16 8.33
N PRO A 25 -19.36 -9.43 7.25
CA PRO A 25 -19.97 -9.70 5.96
C PRO A 25 -19.83 -11.20 5.63
N GLU A 26 -20.85 -11.81 5.04
CA GLU A 26 -20.94 -13.28 4.83
C GLU A 26 -19.72 -13.88 4.10
N ASN A 27 -18.92 -13.06 3.43
CA ASN A 27 -17.75 -13.45 2.64
C ASN A 27 -16.41 -12.96 3.22
N ILE A 28 -16.28 -12.82 4.54
CA ILE A 28 -14.99 -12.46 5.18
C ILE A 28 -14.61 -13.49 6.24
N GLU A 29 -13.42 -14.07 6.10
CA GLU A 29 -12.84 -14.98 7.08
C GLU A 29 -11.55 -14.39 7.67
N GLN A 30 -11.22 -14.83 8.89
CA GLN A 30 -9.98 -14.47 9.54
C GLN A 30 -9.17 -15.73 9.84
N ALA A 31 -7.90 -15.73 9.46
CA ALA A 31 -6.99 -16.82 9.76
C ALA A 31 -6.85 -17.03 11.29
N SER A 32 -6.70 -18.29 11.70
CA SER A 32 -6.71 -18.66 13.12
C SER A 32 -5.42 -18.31 13.88
N SER A 33 -4.35 -17.97 13.18
CA SER A 33 -3.04 -17.67 13.76
C SER A 33 -2.50 -16.34 13.27
N VAL A 34 -1.79 -15.64 14.14
CA VAL A 34 -1.02 -14.45 13.79
C VAL A 34 0.29 -14.89 13.14
N LEU A 35 0.55 -14.37 11.94
CA LEU A 35 1.78 -14.62 11.20
C LEU A 35 2.86 -13.61 11.64
N THR A 36 3.92 -14.10 12.28
CA THR A 36 5.05 -13.24 12.65
C THR A 36 6.02 -13.09 11.49
N ALA A 37 6.33 -11.85 11.10
CA ALA A 37 7.33 -11.51 10.10
C ALA A 37 8.49 -10.78 10.77
N THR A 38 9.70 -11.32 10.64
CA THR A 38 10.91 -10.69 11.16
C THR A 38 11.61 -9.92 10.04
N GLY A 39 11.85 -8.64 10.29
CA GLY A 39 12.45 -7.73 9.35
C GLY A 39 13.95 -7.89 9.24
N GLN A 40 14.49 -7.28 8.19
CA GLN A 40 15.92 -7.05 8.00
C GLN A 40 16.11 -5.60 7.60
N TRP A 41 16.97 -4.89 8.33
CA TRP A 41 17.32 -3.51 8.00
C TRP A 41 17.91 -3.43 6.60
N VAL A 42 17.40 -2.52 5.78
CA VAL A 42 17.97 -2.27 4.46
C VAL A 42 19.27 -1.49 4.63
N GLN A 43 20.37 -2.03 4.09
CA GLN A 43 21.71 -1.50 4.31
C GLN A 43 22.46 -1.27 3.00
N THR A 44 23.40 -0.33 2.98
CA THR A 44 24.41 -0.22 1.93
C THR A 44 25.40 -1.37 2.01
N ALA A 45 26.23 -1.55 0.97
CA ALA A 45 27.35 -2.49 1.01
C ALA A 45 28.34 -2.22 2.18
N GLY A 46 28.37 -0.99 2.70
CA GLY A 46 29.15 -0.59 3.87
C GLY A 46 28.51 -0.93 5.22
N LYS A 47 27.32 -1.58 5.23
CA LYS A 47 26.50 -1.88 6.42
C LYS A 47 25.89 -0.66 7.12
N GLU A 48 25.93 0.50 6.48
CA GLU A 48 25.16 1.66 6.93
C GLU A 48 23.71 1.44 6.51
N VAL A 49 22.75 1.73 7.40
CA VAL A 49 21.34 1.65 7.01
C VAL A 49 20.98 2.69 5.96
N MET A 50 20.01 2.35 5.12
CA MET A 50 19.40 3.29 4.20
C MET A 50 18.73 4.42 5.00
N SER A 51 19.19 5.65 4.80
CA SER A 51 18.65 6.80 5.53
C SER A 51 17.47 7.43 4.80
N ASP A 52 16.38 7.62 5.55
CA ASP A 52 15.16 8.35 5.22
C ASP A 52 14.65 8.20 3.77
N PRO A 53 14.39 6.97 3.32
CA PRO A 53 13.89 6.74 1.98
C PRO A 53 12.39 6.89 1.84
N GLN A 54 11.62 6.85 2.94
CA GLN A 54 10.15 6.83 2.98
C GLN A 54 9.59 6.00 1.81
N THR A 55 9.89 4.70 1.85
CA THR A 55 9.63 3.79 0.73
C THR A 55 8.14 3.60 0.53
N SER A 56 7.67 3.77 -0.70
CA SER A 56 6.27 3.56 -1.06
C SER A 56 6.14 2.63 -2.26
N GLY A 57 5.55 1.44 -2.04
CA GLY A 57 5.42 0.41 -3.06
C GLY A 57 6.65 -0.49 -3.23
N LEU A 58 6.41 -1.72 -3.71
CA LEU A 58 7.43 -2.75 -3.88
C LEU A 58 7.10 -3.61 -5.09
N THR A 59 8.08 -3.86 -5.95
CA THR A 59 7.96 -4.78 -7.08
C THR A 59 9.21 -5.64 -7.23
N VAL A 60 9.20 -6.55 -8.21
CA VAL A 60 10.30 -7.50 -8.45
C VAL A 60 10.80 -7.36 -9.87
N VAL A 61 12.12 -7.22 -10.02
CA VAL A 61 12.82 -7.23 -11.31
C VAL A 61 14.07 -8.09 -11.18
N ASP A 62 14.24 -9.07 -12.06
CA ASP A 62 15.39 -9.97 -12.08
C ASP A 62 15.69 -10.64 -10.72
N GLY A 63 14.64 -11.00 -9.97
CA GLY A 63 14.75 -11.59 -8.63
C GLY A 63 15.24 -10.63 -7.55
N LYS A 64 15.28 -9.32 -7.83
CA LYS A 64 15.56 -8.26 -6.87
C LYS A 64 14.29 -7.52 -6.50
N LEU A 65 14.24 -7.02 -5.28
CA LEU A 65 13.18 -6.12 -4.83
C LEU A 65 13.50 -4.71 -5.33
N VAL A 66 12.47 -3.98 -5.77
CA VAL A 66 12.59 -2.59 -6.22
C VAL A 66 11.49 -1.78 -5.56
N THR A 67 11.86 -0.67 -4.92
CA THR A 67 10.94 0.28 -4.27
C THR A 67 11.18 1.69 -4.82
N VAL A 68 10.17 2.55 -4.74
CA VAL A 68 10.31 4.00 -4.97
C VAL A 68 10.23 4.74 -3.63
N SER A 69 10.76 5.96 -3.58
CA SER A 69 10.61 6.88 -2.45
C SER A 69 9.45 7.85 -2.71
N ASP A 70 8.67 8.11 -1.67
CA ASP A 70 7.61 9.12 -1.68
C ASP A 70 8.17 10.57 -1.72
N GLY A 71 7.28 11.56 -1.60
CA GLY A 71 7.64 12.98 -1.59
C GLY A 71 8.12 13.50 -0.24
N SER A 72 7.95 12.72 0.84
CA SER A 72 8.34 13.04 2.21
C SER A 72 9.75 12.56 2.58
N ALA A 73 10.36 11.70 1.75
CA ALA A 73 11.74 11.23 1.84
C ALA A 73 12.77 12.36 1.86
N ASP A 74 13.99 12.05 2.30
CA ASP A 74 15.13 12.96 2.11
C ASP A 74 15.29 13.29 0.62
N ALA A 75 15.61 14.55 0.31
CA ALA A 75 15.69 15.03 -1.06
C ALA A 75 16.68 14.25 -1.95
N ALA A 76 17.71 13.61 -1.34
CA ALA A 76 18.63 12.74 -2.05
C ALA A 76 17.99 11.39 -2.45
N GLN A 77 16.92 10.95 -1.79
CA GLN A 77 16.24 9.68 -2.08
C GLN A 77 15.09 9.84 -3.08
N GLN A 78 14.49 11.03 -3.14
CA GLN A 78 13.32 11.31 -3.98
C GLN A 78 13.56 11.06 -5.48
N ARG A 79 12.49 10.62 -6.15
CA ARG A 79 12.45 10.32 -7.60
C ARG A 79 13.54 9.34 -8.02
N LYS A 80 13.79 8.31 -7.21
CA LYS A 80 14.73 7.22 -7.50
C LYS A 80 14.05 5.88 -7.26
N LEU A 81 14.52 4.87 -7.97
CA LEU A 81 14.25 3.49 -7.61
C LEU A 81 15.41 2.97 -6.77
N HIS A 82 15.09 2.21 -5.74
CA HIS A 82 16.06 1.55 -4.88
C HIS A 82 15.94 0.05 -5.11
N VAL A 83 17.04 -0.55 -5.56
CA VAL A 83 17.12 -2.00 -5.79
C VAL A 83 17.69 -2.64 -4.53
N ILE A 84 17.04 -3.67 -4.02
CA ILE A 84 17.42 -4.36 -2.80
C ILE A 84 17.62 -5.85 -3.11
N ASP A 85 18.75 -6.39 -2.66
CA ASP A 85 18.96 -7.83 -2.65
C ASP A 85 18.10 -8.47 -1.55
N PRO A 86 17.09 -9.29 -1.89
CA PRO A 86 16.21 -9.88 -0.89
C PRO A 86 16.95 -10.81 0.08
N ALA A 87 18.05 -11.45 -0.35
CA ALA A 87 18.76 -12.42 0.48
C ALA A 87 19.58 -11.76 1.59
N THR A 88 20.00 -10.51 1.40
CA THR A 88 20.94 -9.83 2.30
C THR A 88 20.45 -8.45 2.77
N ALA A 89 19.25 -8.04 2.37
CA ALA A 89 18.71 -6.69 2.56
C ALA A 89 19.69 -5.58 2.14
N THR A 90 20.53 -5.83 1.14
CA THR A 90 21.57 -4.88 0.73
C THR A 90 21.13 -4.08 -0.49
N LEU A 91 21.31 -2.76 -0.44
CA LEU A 91 21.09 -1.86 -1.56
C LEU A 91 22.05 -2.15 -2.71
N GLY A 92 21.49 -2.16 -3.90
CA GLY A 92 22.23 -2.12 -5.15
C GLY A 92 22.90 -0.77 -5.38
N VAL A 93 23.42 -0.58 -6.60
CA VAL A 93 24.04 0.68 -7.00
C VAL A 93 23.00 1.80 -6.97
N GLU A 94 23.36 2.90 -6.32
CA GLU A 94 22.52 4.09 -6.22
C GLU A 94 22.11 4.59 -7.62
N GLN A 95 20.80 4.78 -7.78
CA GLN A 95 20.22 5.27 -9.03
C GLN A 95 20.23 6.79 -9.09
N ARG A 96 20.29 7.33 -10.30
CA ARG A 96 20.09 8.78 -10.52
C ARG A 96 18.60 9.11 -10.43
N SER A 97 18.28 10.32 -9.99
CA SER A 97 16.90 10.79 -10.03
C SER A 97 16.33 10.74 -11.45
N PHE A 98 15.02 10.48 -11.53
CA PHE A 98 14.30 10.28 -12.77
C PHE A 98 14.49 11.46 -13.72
N SER A 99 14.82 11.13 -14.96
CA SER A 99 14.73 12.10 -16.04
C SER A 99 13.29 12.18 -16.56
N MET A 100 13.00 13.15 -17.42
CA MET A 100 11.65 13.32 -17.97
C MET A 100 11.68 13.53 -19.46
N ALA A 101 10.85 12.77 -20.16
CA ALA A 101 10.60 12.93 -21.57
C ALA A 101 9.97 14.30 -21.86
N SER A 102 10.16 14.80 -23.09
CA SER A 102 9.64 16.12 -23.47
C SER A 102 8.12 16.22 -23.38
N ARG A 103 7.38 15.11 -23.52
CA ARG A 103 5.91 15.10 -23.34
C ARG A 103 5.51 15.37 -21.89
N VAL A 104 6.18 14.75 -20.92
CA VAL A 104 5.95 15.01 -19.49
C VAL A 104 6.29 16.46 -19.15
N ARG A 105 7.43 16.96 -19.66
CA ARG A 105 7.86 18.37 -19.43
C ARG A 105 6.90 19.42 -19.96
N ARG A 106 6.08 19.09 -20.96
CA ARG A 106 5.06 19.98 -21.54
C ARG A 106 3.66 19.74 -20.97
N SER A 107 3.50 18.76 -20.09
CA SER A 107 2.22 18.42 -19.48
C SER A 107 1.81 19.45 -18.43
N CYS A 108 0.55 19.38 -18.00
CA CYS A 108 0.05 20.16 -16.88
C CYS A 108 0.70 19.82 -15.54
N PHE A 109 1.36 18.67 -15.43
CA PHE A 109 1.83 18.10 -14.17
C PHE A 109 3.36 18.13 -14.03
N TYR A 110 4.07 18.72 -15.01
CA TYR A 110 5.54 18.77 -14.99
C TYR A 110 6.09 19.34 -13.67
N GLN A 111 5.54 20.48 -13.23
CA GLN A 111 6.02 21.15 -12.02
C GLN A 111 5.93 20.22 -10.81
N TYR A 112 4.83 19.44 -10.71
CA TYR A 112 4.66 18.45 -9.66
C TYR A 112 5.76 17.40 -9.68
N LEU A 113 5.83 16.70 -10.80
CA LEU A 113 6.65 15.53 -10.95
C LEU A 113 8.13 15.90 -10.84
N SER A 114 8.49 17.15 -11.11
CA SER A 114 9.87 17.63 -11.15
C SER A 114 10.40 18.08 -9.80
N ASP A 115 9.51 18.35 -8.85
CA ASP A 115 9.83 18.74 -7.49
C ASP A 115 9.80 17.50 -6.58
N ALA A 116 9.03 17.46 -5.49
CA ALA A 116 8.89 16.30 -4.61
C ALA A 116 7.50 15.64 -4.77
N PRO A 117 7.24 14.89 -5.86
CA PRO A 117 5.99 14.18 -5.98
C PRO A 117 5.87 13.12 -4.88
N ASP A 118 4.69 13.01 -4.24
CA ASP A 118 4.31 11.79 -3.50
C ASP A 118 4.13 10.69 -4.52
N LEU A 119 5.20 9.97 -4.79
CA LEU A 119 5.14 8.76 -5.59
C LEU A 119 4.70 7.64 -4.66
N GLU A 120 3.54 7.08 -4.97
CA GLU A 120 2.98 5.95 -4.26
C GLU A 120 2.95 4.73 -5.16
N ALA A 121 3.04 3.55 -4.55
CA ALA A 121 2.99 2.26 -5.22
C ALA A 121 4.03 2.06 -6.34
N LEU A 122 4.32 0.81 -6.68
CA LEU A 122 5.21 0.50 -7.78
C LEU A 122 4.88 -0.88 -8.35
N VAL A 123 4.70 -0.94 -9.67
CA VAL A 123 4.56 -2.21 -10.39
C VAL A 123 5.46 -2.19 -11.63
N VAL A 124 6.02 -3.34 -11.98
CA VAL A 124 6.67 -3.57 -13.27
C VAL A 124 5.64 -4.04 -14.29
N ASP A 125 5.82 -3.69 -15.57
CA ASP A 125 5.02 -4.26 -16.65
C ASP A 125 5.35 -5.77 -16.79
N PRO A 126 4.35 -6.67 -16.73
CA PRO A 126 4.60 -8.11 -16.81
C PRO A 126 5.16 -8.54 -18.17
N ASN A 127 5.04 -7.71 -19.21
CA ASN A 127 5.51 -8.00 -20.56
C ASN A 127 6.81 -7.25 -20.90
N ASP A 128 7.27 -6.32 -20.05
CA ASP A 128 8.46 -5.51 -20.28
C ASP A 128 9.12 -5.09 -18.95
N SER A 129 10.20 -5.77 -18.57
CA SER A 129 10.93 -5.52 -17.33
C SER A 129 11.63 -4.16 -17.25
N ASP A 130 11.70 -3.41 -18.36
CA ASP A 130 12.21 -2.05 -18.39
C ASP A 130 11.13 -1.00 -18.12
N VAL A 131 9.85 -1.39 -18.07
CA VAL A 131 8.72 -0.49 -17.89
C VAL A 131 8.13 -0.65 -16.50
N PHE A 132 7.90 0.47 -15.85
CA PHE A 132 7.28 0.51 -14.52
C PHE A 132 6.14 1.52 -14.52
N TYR A 133 5.20 1.29 -13.63
CA TYR A 133 4.13 2.21 -13.32
C TYR A 133 4.19 2.54 -11.83
N THR A 134 3.99 3.81 -11.51
CA THR A 134 3.80 4.34 -10.14
C THR A 134 2.63 5.32 -10.20
N VAL A 135 2.04 5.60 -9.06
CA VAL A 135 0.94 6.54 -8.93
C VAL A 135 1.38 7.70 -8.03
N THR A 136 0.58 8.75 -7.94
CA THR A 136 0.77 9.79 -6.92
C THR A 136 -0.47 9.85 -6.07
N GLU A 137 -0.32 10.00 -4.76
CA GLU A 137 -1.45 10.12 -3.83
C GLU A 137 -2.45 11.19 -4.31
N ASP A 138 -1.98 12.44 -4.37
CA ASP A 138 -2.58 13.51 -5.15
C ASP A 138 -1.51 14.52 -5.61
N ALA A 139 -1.90 15.56 -6.36
CA ALA A 139 -0.97 16.58 -6.84
C ALA A 139 -1.08 17.92 -6.10
N THR A 140 -1.60 17.97 -4.86
CA THR A 140 -1.80 19.23 -4.12
C THR A 140 -0.51 19.95 -3.74
N ARG A 141 0.59 19.21 -3.54
CA ARG A 141 1.91 19.77 -3.20
C ARG A 141 2.49 20.70 -4.28
N THR A 142 1.94 20.74 -5.49
CA THR A 142 2.41 21.63 -6.57
C THR A 142 2.16 23.12 -6.38
N GLY A 143 1.29 23.48 -5.44
CA GLY A 143 0.53 24.71 -5.58
C GLY A 143 -0.48 24.61 -6.74
N ALA A 144 -1.05 25.74 -7.17
CA ALA A 144 -2.14 25.71 -8.14
C ALA A 144 -1.70 25.33 -9.56
N LEU A 145 -2.41 24.37 -10.17
CA LEU A 145 -2.35 24.13 -11.62
C LEU A 145 -2.67 25.44 -12.37
N SER A 146 -2.11 25.62 -13.56
CA SER A 146 -2.51 26.75 -14.40
C SER A 146 -4.03 26.71 -14.66
N VAL A 147 -4.69 27.86 -14.82
CA VAL A 147 -6.14 27.95 -15.05
C VAL A 147 -6.61 27.04 -16.20
N LYS A 148 -5.80 26.93 -17.26
CA LYS A 148 -6.09 26.03 -18.39
C LYS A 148 -6.09 24.56 -17.96
N CYS A 149 -5.10 24.16 -17.17
CA CYS A 149 -4.94 22.80 -16.67
C CYS A 149 -6.02 22.45 -15.65
N GLN A 150 -6.29 23.33 -14.69
CA GLN A 150 -7.37 23.15 -13.72
C GLN A 150 -8.71 22.96 -14.43
N ARG A 151 -9.02 23.79 -15.45
CA ARG A 151 -10.25 23.62 -16.23
C ARG A 151 -10.29 22.30 -17.04
N ARG A 152 -9.14 21.82 -17.53
CA ARG A 152 -9.06 20.56 -18.29
C ARG A 152 -9.28 19.35 -17.38
N TYR A 153 -8.74 19.39 -16.17
CA TYR A 153 -8.69 18.25 -15.24
C TYR A 153 -9.48 18.48 -13.95
N LYS A 154 -10.55 19.29 -14.00
CA LYS A 154 -11.40 19.60 -12.83
C LYS A 154 -12.31 18.45 -12.41
N ASP A 155 -12.68 17.56 -13.34
CA ASP A 155 -13.72 16.56 -13.11
C ASP A 155 -13.07 15.25 -12.66
N THR A 156 -12.22 15.27 -11.61
CA THR A 156 -11.47 14.10 -11.13
C THR A 156 -12.38 13.01 -10.55
N GLY A 157 -13.52 13.41 -9.99
CA GLY A 157 -14.39 12.53 -9.20
C GLY A 157 -13.93 12.31 -7.75
N SER A 158 -12.89 13.02 -7.31
CA SER A 158 -12.31 12.97 -5.96
C SER A 158 -11.78 14.36 -5.57
N THR A 159 -10.48 14.52 -5.36
CA THR A 159 -9.81 15.77 -4.95
C THR A 159 -9.72 16.79 -6.09
N ASP A 160 -9.46 18.06 -5.76
CA ASP A 160 -9.25 19.15 -6.73
C ASP A 160 -8.05 18.92 -7.69
N TYR A 161 -7.11 18.07 -7.30
CA TYR A 161 -5.91 17.74 -8.06
C TYR A 161 -5.84 16.23 -8.29
N PRO A 162 -5.87 15.75 -9.54
CA PRO A 162 -5.95 14.32 -9.76
C PRO A 162 -4.71 13.59 -9.25
N THR A 163 -4.94 12.42 -8.64
CA THR A 163 -4.02 11.29 -8.60
C THR A 163 -3.45 11.06 -10.01
N LEU A 164 -2.14 10.91 -10.14
CA LEU A 164 -1.47 10.77 -11.43
C LEU A 164 -0.88 9.37 -11.60
N LEU A 165 -1.24 8.69 -12.67
CA LEU A 165 -0.53 7.49 -13.11
C LEU A 165 0.69 7.90 -13.94
N VAL A 166 1.86 7.42 -13.55
CA VAL A 166 3.15 7.76 -14.16
C VAL A 166 3.80 6.52 -14.73
N ARG A 167 4.22 6.59 -16.00
CA ARG A 167 5.02 5.54 -16.64
C ARG A 167 6.50 5.88 -16.57
N LEU A 168 7.28 4.97 -16.00
CA LEU A 168 8.74 5.00 -16.00
C LEU A 168 9.26 3.99 -17.03
N GLU A 169 10.37 4.31 -17.67
CA GLU A 169 11.08 3.41 -18.57
C GLU A 169 12.58 3.47 -18.28
N ARG A 170 13.23 2.30 -18.18
CA ARG A 170 14.67 2.17 -18.09
C ARG A 170 15.27 2.42 -19.46
N MET A 171 16.16 3.39 -19.54
CA MET A 171 16.88 3.70 -20.76
C MET A 171 18.16 2.86 -20.87
N ASN A 172 18.78 2.79 -22.06
CA ASN A 172 20.01 2.02 -22.36
C ASN A 172 21.25 2.29 -21.46
N ASN A 173 21.19 3.24 -20.54
CA ASN A 173 22.24 3.57 -19.57
C ASN A 173 21.78 3.40 -18.12
N ASP A 174 20.79 2.52 -17.90
CA ASP A 174 20.13 2.24 -16.62
C ASP A 174 19.45 3.45 -15.98
N ARG A 175 19.31 4.56 -16.71
CA ARG A 175 18.60 5.72 -16.19
C ARG A 175 17.11 5.54 -16.37
N MET A 176 16.37 5.72 -15.28
CA MET A 176 14.92 5.81 -15.35
C MET A 176 14.48 7.16 -15.93
N MET A 177 13.47 7.10 -16.79
CA MET A 177 12.80 8.26 -17.37
C MET A 177 11.30 8.17 -17.14
N MET A 178 10.70 9.23 -16.58
CA MET A 178 9.26 9.43 -16.67
C MET A 178 8.91 9.74 -18.12
N THR A 179 8.26 8.77 -18.77
CA THR A 179 7.92 8.84 -20.20
C THR A 179 6.53 9.40 -20.41
N HIS A 180 5.59 9.06 -19.53
CA HIS A 180 4.17 9.44 -19.64
C HIS A 180 3.58 9.77 -18.27
N VAL A 181 2.52 10.56 -18.29
CA VAL A 181 1.66 10.84 -17.14
C VAL A 181 0.22 10.92 -17.62
N ARG A 182 -0.70 10.32 -16.88
CA ARG A 182 -2.15 10.43 -17.10
C ARG A 182 -2.85 10.64 -15.76
N PRO A 183 -3.76 11.62 -15.64
CA PRO A 183 -4.53 11.79 -14.42
C PRO A 183 -5.60 10.71 -14.31
N VAL A 184 -5.89 10.23 -13.10
CA VAL A 184 -6.97 9.28 -12.82
C VAL A 184 -8.30 10.02 -12.71
N GLN A 185 -9.38 9.39 -13.17
CA GLN A 185 -10.75 9.88 -12.99
C GLN A 185 -11.64 8.78 -12.43
N PHE A 186 -12.27 9.06 -11.30
CA PHE A 186 -13.31 8.25 -10.67
C PHE A 186 -14.70 8.69 -11.14
N ALA A 187 -15.70 7.80 -11.05
CA ALA A 187 -17.07 8.24 -11.29
C ALA A 187 -17.61 8.94 -10.03
N LEU A 188 -18.35 10.03 -10.20
CA LEU A 188 -18.95 10.77 -9.07
C LEU A 188 -19.83 9.88 -8.16
N ARG A 189 -20.42 8.82 -8.72
CA ARG A 189 -21.25 7.86 -7.98
C ARG A 189 -20.44 6.96 -7.04
N ASP A 190 -19.12 6.87 -7.24
CA ASP A 190 -18.25 6.00 -6.45
C ASP A 190 -17.96 6.61 -5.06
N ASP A 191 -18.27 7.91 -4.89
CA ASP A 191 -18.17 8.68 -3.64
C ASP A 191 -16.81 8.52 -2.95
N VAL A 192 -15.73 8.68 -3.72
CA VAL A 192 -14.34 8.57 -3.25
C VAL A 192 -14.02 9.63 -2.18
N GLY A 193 -14.61 10.82 -2.31
CA GLY A 193 -14.35 11.94 -1.41
C GLY A 193 -13.10 12.73 -1.78
N ASP A 194 -12.80 13.73 -0.96
CA ASP A 194 -11.68 14.68 -1.14
C ASP A 194 -10.71 14.53 0.04
N PHE A 195 -9.78 13.57 -0.10
CA PHE A 195 -8.77 13.24 0.90
C PHE A 195 -7.36 13.32 0.29
N PRO A 196 -6.75 14.52 0.27
CA PRO A 196 -5.45 14.75 -0.34
C PRO A 196 -4.27 13.88 0.11
N ASN A 197 -4.32 13.39 1.36
CA ASN A 197 -3.29 12.54 1.95
C ASN A 197 -3.90 11.22 2.47
N ASP A 198 -4.94 10.71 1.81
CA ASP A 198 -5.42 9.35 2.03
C ASP A 198 -5.93 8.78 0.68
N GLY A 199 -5.05 8.77 -0.32
CA GLY A 199 -5.37 8.53 -1.73
C GLY A 199 -5.17 7.08 -2.20
N ILE A 200 -4.72 6.92 -3.44
CA ILE A 200 -4.29 5.61 -3.96
C ILE A 200 -2.86 5.33 -3.51
N GLU A 201 -2.67 4.25 -2.78
CA GLU A 201 -1.35 3.80 -2.29
C GLU A 201 -1.00 2.38 -2.74
N GLY A 202 -2.00 1.50 -2.85
CA GLY A 202 -1.81 0.15 -3.40
C GLY A 202 -1.87 0.11 -4.91
N MET A 203 -1.01 -0.67 -5.57
CA MET A 203 -1.13 -0.94 -7.01
C MET A 203 -0.67 -2.35 -7.39
N ALA A 204 -1.44 -3.01 -8.25
CA ALA A 204 -1.08 -4.32 -8.81
C ALA A 204 -1.42 -4.36 -10.30
N LEU A 205 -0.59 -5.04 -11.10
CA LEU A 205 -0.82 -5.23 -12.53
C LEU A 205 -0.91 -6.73 -12.84
N SER A 206 -2.05 -7.16 -13.38
CA SER A 206 -2.25 -8.55 -13.79
C SER A 206 -1.61 -8.85 -15.15
N ASP A 207 -1.50 -10.13 -15.46
CA ASP A 207 -1.01 -10.66 -16.75
C ASP A 207 -1.89 -10.29 -17.96
N ASN A 208 -3.13 -9.85 -17.73
CA ASN A 208 -4.04 -9.36 -18.77
C ASN A 208 -4.08 -7.83 -18.87
N ASN A 209 -3.08 -7.14 -18.33
CA ASN A 209 -2.94 -5.68 -18.31
C ASN A 209 -4.09 -4.96 -17.57
N THR A 210 -4.71 -5.60 -16.57
CA THR A 210 -5.63 -4.91 -15.67
C THR A 210 -4.82 -4.31 -14.52
N LEU A 211 -4.78 -2.98 -14.45
CA LEU A 211 -4.20 -2.26 -13.34
C LEU A 211 -5.23 -2.11 -12.24
N TYR A 212 -4.92 -2.60 -11.05
CA TYR A 212 -5.68 -2.43 -9.83
C TYR A 212 -5.07 -1.33 -8.97
N LEU A 213 -5.92 -0.48 -8.40
CA LEU A 213 -5.56 0.69 -7.60
C LEU A 213 -6.26 0.60 -6.25
N GLY A 214 -5.50 0.37 -5.18
CA GLY A 214 -5.98 0.33 -3.80
C GLY A 214 -6.09 1.73 -3.21
N LEU A 215 -7.32 2.11 -2.85
CA LEU A 215 -7.65 3.36 -2.17
C LEU A 215 -7.61 3.13 -0.65
N GLU A 216 -6.98 4.06 0.08
CA GLU A 216 -6.95 4.04 1.54
C GLU A 216 -8.36 4.14 2.14
N LYS A 217 -9.15 5.12 1.70
CA LYS A 217 -10.54 5.29 2.14
C LYS A 217 -11.40 6.09 1.17
N ASP A 218 -12.68 5.73 1.10
CA ASP A 218 -13.72 6.53 0.44
C ASP A 218 -14.43 7.50 1.42
N SER A 219 -15.45 8.23 0.95
CA SER A 219 -16.25 9.14 1.79
C SER A 219 -16.95 8.44 2.96
N GLN A 220 -17.09 7.12 2.93
CA GLN A 220 -17.67 6.29 3.99
C GLN A 220 -16.59 5.63 4.88
N GLY A 221 -15.32 6.01 4.70
CA GLY A 221 -14.20 5.48 5.44
C GLY A 221 -13.83 4.04 5.07
N GLN A 222 -14.31 3.52 3.93
CA GLN A 222 -14.03 2.16 3.50
C GLN A 222 -12.85 2.11 2.53
N PRO A 223 -11.95 1.11 2.64
CA PRO A 223 -10.99 0.83 1.59
C PRO A 223 -11.71 0.36 0.33
N ARG A 224 -11.15 0.68 -0.84
CA ARG A 224 -11.71 0.30 -2.14
C ARG A 224 -10.60 -0.14 -3.09
N ILE A 225 -10.93 -0.97 -4.06
CA ILE A 225 -10.04 -1.28 -5.17
C ILE A 225 -10.72 -0.85 -6.46
N PHE A 226 -10.06 0.02 -7.22
CA PHE A 226 -10.47 0.40 -8.56
C PHE A 226 -9.63 -0.34 -9.60
N SER A 227 -10.10 -0.35 -10.84
CA SER A 227 -9.37 -0.98 -11.94
C SER A 227 -9.46 -0.20 -13.25
N VAL A 228 -8.46 -0.39 -14.09
CA VAL A 228 -8.45 0.08 -15.48
C VAL A 228 -7.64 -0.87 -16.36
N ILE A 229 -8.08 -1.10 -17.59
CA ILE A 229 -7.35 -1.91 -18.57
C ILE A 229 -6.32 -1.02 -19.27
N MET A 230 -5.06 -1.46 -19.28
CA MET A 230 -3.93 -0.81 -19.94
C MET A 230 -3.64 -1.49 -21.28
N ASP A 231 -4.50 -1.24 -22.27
CA ASP A 231 -4.28 -1.73 -23.64
C ASP A 231 -3.13 -0.99 -24.35
N GLU A 232 -2.81 -1.41 -25.58
CA GLU A 232 -1.74 -0.80 -26.40
C GLU A 232 -1.92 0.71 -26.62
N ALA A 233 -3.18 1.19 -26.65
CA ALA A 233 -3.51 2.59 -26.88
C ALA A 233 -3.52 3.43 -25.59
N PHE A 234 -3.43 2.80 -24.41
CA PHE A 234 -3.59 3.45 -23.13
C PHE A 234 -2.67 4.68 -22.96
N TRP A 235 -1.43 4.60 -23.43
CA TRP A 235 -0.44 5.68 -23.29
C TRP A 235 -0.37 6.65 -24.49
N GLU A 236 -1.21 6.46 -25.51
CA GLU A 236 -1.27 7.32 -26.70
C GLU A 236 -1.93 8.67 -26.41
N THR A 237 -2.64 8.80 -25.29
CA THR A 237 -3.34 10.02 -24.87
C THR A 237 -2.84 10.56 -23.52
N ASP A 238 -3.13 11.83 -23.24
CA ASP A 238 -2.94 12.49 -21.94
C ASP A 238 -4.27 12.88 -21.27
N GLU A 239 -5.39 12.38 -21.82
CA GLU A 239 -6.71 12.45 -21.20
C GLU A 239 -6.80 11.52 -19.97
N PHE A 240 -7.81 11.74 -19.14
CA PHE A 240 -8.05 10.95 -17.93
C PHE A 240 -8.01 9.43 -18.18
N ALA A 241 -7.29 8.72 -17.32
CA ALA A 241 -7.43 7.28 -17.13
C ALA A 241 -8.68 7.04 -16.26
N ARG A 242 -9.77 6.66 -16.90
CA ARG A 242 -11.04 6.40 -16.22
C ARG A 242 -10.99 5.04 -15.56
N VAL A 243 -11.11 5.02 -14.24
CA VAL A 243 -11.13 3.78 -13.47
C VAL A 243 -12.57 3.40 -13.16
N ILE A 244 -12.78 2.12 -12.88
CA ILE A 244 -14.05 1.58 -12.42
C ILE A 244 -13.84 0.91 -11.07
N ASP A 245 -14.84 0.97 -10.19
CA ASP A 245 -14.85 0.14 -9.01
C ASP A 245 -14.82 -1.34 -9.41
N SER A 246 -13.86 -2.08 -8.87
CA SER A 246 -13.67 -3.51 -9.15
C SER A 246 -14.74 -4.38 -8.51
N GLN A 247 -15.48 -3.87 -7.51
CA GLN A 247 -16.53 -4.58 -6.80
C GLN A 247 -16.04 -5.89 -6.15
N LEU A 248 -14.75 -5.97 -5.83
CA LEU A 248 -14.16 -7.10 -5.13
C LEU A 248 -14.70 -7.17 -3.69
N SER A 249 -14.77 -8.38 -3.14
CA SER A 249 -15.21 -8.59 -1.77
C SER A 249 -14.12 -8.11 -0.80
N LEU A 250 -14.29 -6.92 -0.21
CA LEU A 250 -13.37 -6.38 0.79
C LEU A 250 -14.02 -6.37 2.18
N PRO A 251 -13.23 -6.43 3.26
CA PRO A 251 -13.76 -6.22 4.61
C PRO A 251 -14.45 -4.86 4.72
N VAL A 252 -15.59 -4.82 5.41
CA VAL A 252 -16.35 -3.59 5.67
C VAL A 252 -16.28 -3.27 7.16
N PHE A 253 -15.96 -2.02 7.47
CA PHE A 253 -15.72 -1.57 8.84
C PHE A 253 -16.74 -0.51 9.24
N THR A 254 -17.16 -0.54 10.51
CA THR A 254 -18.11 0.46 11.04
C THR A 254 -17.43 1.68 11.66
N ARG A 255 -16.13 1.60 11.92
CA ARG A 255 -15.30 2.64 12.53
C ARG A 255 -13.83 2.32 12.30
N GLY A 256 -12.97 3.33 12.39
CA GLY A 256 -11.52 3.19 12.21
C GLY A 256 -11.08 3.50 10.78
N ASN A 257 -9.77 3.53 10.56
CA ASN A 257 -9.17 3.71 9.25
C ASN A 257 -8.45 2.41 8.89
N HIS A 258 -8.84 1.80 7.78
CA HIS A 258 -8.40 0.46 7.37
C HIS A 258 -7.82 0.50 5.95
N PRO A 259 -6.74 1.29 5.73
CA PRO A 259 -6.24 1.59 4.41
C PRO A 259 -5.59 0.38 3.72
N ILE A 260 -5.69 0.33 2.39
CA ILE A 260 -4.91 -0.56 1.52
C ILE A 260 -3.69 0.23 1.03
N ASN A 261 -2.52 -0.14 1.55
CA ASN A 261 -1.26 0.57 1.33
C ASN A 261 -0.37 -0.17 0.34
N GLY A 262 -0.22 -1.49 0.54
CA GLY A 262 0.45 -2.36 -0.42
C GLY A 262 -0.55 -3.22 -1.18
N LEU A 263 -0.29 -3.48 -2.47
CA LEU A 263 -1.09 -4.40 -3.27
C LEU A 263 -0.16 -5.17 -4.21
N THR A 264 -0.41 -6.46 -4.42
CA THR A 264 0.30 -7.24 -5.44
C THR A 264 -0.62 -8.28 -6.09
N TRP A 265 -0.30 -8.65 -7.31
CA TRP A 265 -1.02 -9.68 -8.06
C TRP A 265 -0.36 -11.04 -7.87
N TYR A 266 -1.17 -12.07 -7.61
CA TYR A 266 -0.72 -13.44 -7.48
C TYR A 266 -1.63 -14.39 -8.26
N ARG A 267 -1.04 -15.23 -9.12
CA ARG A 267 -1.75 -16.35 -9.73
C ARG A 267 -1.29 -17.65 -9.08
N HIS A 268 -2.20 -18.31 -8.37
CA HIS A 268 -1.88 -19.54 -7.65
C HIS A 268 -1.48 -20.65 -8.64
N PRO A 269 -0.30 -21.29 -8.51
CA PRO A 269 0.27 -22.12 -9.57
C PRO A 269 -0.52 -23.40 -9.85
N GLN A 270 -1.22 -23.97 -8.87
CA GLN A 270 -1.97 -25.22 -9.05
C GLN A 270 -3.41 -24.97 -9.50
N SER A 271 -4.12 -24.01 -8.89
CA SER A 271 -5.52 -23.74 -9.19
C SER A 271 -5.71 -22.75 -10.35
N GLN A 272 -4.66 -22.00 -10.70
CA GLN A 272 -4.69 -20.91 -11.70
C GLN A 272 -5.62 -19.74 -11.35
N VAL A 273 -6.25 -19.78 -10.18
CA VAL A 273 -7.04 -18.66 -9.62
C VAL A 273 -6.11 -17.51 -9.30
N ALA A 274 -6.58 -16.30 -9.60
CA ALA A 274 -5.85 -15.09 -9.32
C ALA A 274 -6.36 -14.38 -8.07
N TYR A 275 -5.43 -13.76 -7.36
CA TYR A 275 -5.65 -13.06 -6.11
C TYR A 275 -4.94 -11.72 -6.13
N LEU A 276 -5.49 -10.77 -5.40
CA LEU A 276 -4.79 -9.60 -4.91
C LEU A 276 -4.40 -9.85 -3.46
N LEU A 277 -3.13 -9.66 -3.14
CA LEU A 277 -2.66 -9.63 -1.76
C LEU A 277 -2.47 -8.18 -1.34
N ALA A 278 -3.29 -7.74 -0.38
CA ALA A 278 -3.33 -6.35 0.06
C ALA A 278 -2.79 -6.22 1.49
N ALA A 279 -1.84 -5.31 1.71
CA ALA A 279 -1.41 -4.94 3.05
C ALA A 279 -2.37 -3.90 3.63
N ALA A 280 -3.12 -4.29 4.67
CA ALA A 280 -3.96 -3.41 5.44
C ALA A 280 -3.15 -2.84 6.62
N ARG A 281 -2.51 -1.69 6.38
CA ARG A 281 -1.42 -1.15 7.22
C ARG A 281 -1.81 -1.00 8.69
N ASN A 282 -2.92 -0.33 8.96
CA ASN A 282 -3.33 -0.01 10.33
C ASN A 282 -3.90 -1.22 11.09
N ASP A 283 -4.28 -2.27 10.37
CA ASP A 283 -4.80 -3.51 10.94
C ASP A 283 -3.69 -4.52 11.25
N ASN A 284 -2.47 -4.30 10.73
CA ASN A 284 -1.41 -5.30 10.66
C ASN A 284 -1.94 -6.60 10.04
N GLU A 285 -2.62 -6.51 8.90
CA GLU A 285 -3.20 -7.66 8.21
C GLU A 285 -2.75 -7.74 6.75
N LEU A 286 -2.65 -8.97 6.26
CA LEU A 286 -2.65 -9.26 4.83
C LEU A 286 -4.04 -9.75 4.42
N TRP A 287 -4.67 -9.09 3.47
CA TRP A 287 -5.93 -9.55 2.89
C TRP A 287 -5.65 -10.31 1.61
N VAL A 288 -6.21 -11.52 1.51
CA VAL A 288 -6.14 -12.38 0.34
C VAL A 288 -7.50 -12.30 -0.35
N VAL A 289 -7.55 -11.52 -1.42
CA VAL A 289 -8.78 -11.18 -2.14
C VAL A 289 -8.78 -11.88 -3.49
N ARG A 290 -9.82 -12.64 -3.80
CA ARG A 290 -9.96 -13.26 -5.13
C ARG A 290 -10.21 -12.19 -6.19
N ALA A 291 -9.43 -12.20 -7.26
CA ALA A 291 -9.43 -11.13 -8.26
C ALA A 291 -10.62 -11.17 -9.24
N ASP A 292 -11.36 -12.28 -9.26
CA ASP A 292 -12.64 -12.39 -9.98
C ASP A 292 -13.83 -11.83 -9.17
N GLY A 293 -13.60 -11.45 -7.92
CA GLY A 293 -14.64 -10.98 -7.00
C GLY A 293 -15.52 -12.11 -6.44
N GLU A 294 -15.25 -13.36 -6.82
CA GLU A 294 -15.98 -14.53 -6.33
C GLU A 294 -15.31 -15.04 -5.05
N GLY A 295 -16.09 -15.41 -4.04
CA GLY A 295 -15.60 -16.06 -2.83
C GLY A 295 -15.24 -15.10 -1.68
N THR A 296 -14.73 -15.70 -0.62
CA THR A 296 -14.48 -15.03 0.66
C THR A 296 -13.08 -14.45 0.72
N THR A 297 -12.96 -13.20 1.17
CA THR A 297 -11.66 -12.61 1.47
C THR A 297 -11.14 -13.11 2.82
N LEU A 298 -9.92 -13.61 2.80
CA LEU A 298 -9.20 -14.03 4.00
C LEU A 298 -8.40 -12.87 4.57
N ARG A 299 -8.56 -12.59 5.85
CA ARG A 299 -7.73 -11.68 6.63
C ARG A 299 -6.70 -12.49 7.40
N VAL A 300 -5.42 -12.30 7.11
CA VAL A 300 -4.30 -12.94 7.80
C VAL A 300 -3.69 -11.93 8.78
N PRO A 301 -3.90 -12.07 10.09
CA PRO A 301 -3.28 -11.20 11.08
C PRO A 301 -1.76 -11.36 11.05
N MET A 302 -1.04 -10.25 11.15
CA MET A 302 0.41 -10.20 11.13
C MET A 302 0.98 -9.53 12.38
N GLN A 303 2.20 -9.92 12.73
CA GLN A 303 3.00 -9.24 13.75
C GLN A 303 4.40 -9.03 13.20
N PHE A 304 4.88 -7.79 13.26
CA PHE A 304 6.18 -7.42 12.71
C PHE A 304 7.21 -7.24 13.83
N THR A 305 8.45 -7.66 13.55
CA THR A 305 9.55 -7.55 14.51
C THR A 305 10.81 -7.01 13.83
N ALA A 306 11.57 -6.16 14.51
CA ALA A 306 12.86 -5.67 14.05
C ALA A 306 14.01 -6.46 14.71
N PRO A 307 15.11 -6.77 14.00
CA PRO A 307 16.24 -7.50 14.57
C PRO A 307 17.09 -6.59 15.48
N THR A 308 17.55 -7.12 16.62
CA THR A 308 18.40 -6.42 17.59
C THR A 308 19.89 -6.75 17.45
N ASP A 309 20.25 -7.58 16.46
CA ASP A 309 21.59 -8.12 16.17
C ASP A 309 22.33 -8.73 17.37
N GLY A 310 21.64 -8.96 18.51
CA GLY A 310 22.25 -9.38 19.77
C GLY A 310 23.37 -8.45 20.27
N ALA A 311 23.44 -7.22 19.74
CA ALA A 311 24.66 -6.39 19.75
C ALA A 311 24.82 -5.52 21.01
N SER A 312 23.82 -5.47 21.89
CA SER A 312 23.92 -4.75 23.15
C SER A 312 23.46 -5.60 24.32
N ALA A 313 24.14 -5.47 25.47
CA ALA A 313 23.74 -6.08 26.72
C ALA A 313 22.36 -5.57 27.21
N ASP A 314 21.83 -4.53 26.57
CA ASP A 314 20.59 -3.84 26.93
C ASP A 314 19.37 -4.37 26.15
N CYS A 315 19.54 -5.15 25.07
CA CYS A 315 18.42 -5.84 24.40
C CYS A 315 18.35 -7.29 24.91
N SER A 316 17.30 -7.64 25.69
CA SER A 316 17.14 -8.99 26.25
C SER A 316 16.72 -10.04 25.21
N GLU A 317 16.21 -9.62 24.06
CA GLU A 317 15.67 -10.47 23.00
C GLU A 317 16.38 -10.23 21.68
N SER A 318 16.40 -11.23 20.79
CA SER A 318 17.02 -11.13 19.46
C SER A 318 16.21 -10.29 18.47
N HIS A 319 14.97 -9.94 18.83
CA HIS A 319 14.07 -9.11 18.06
C HIS A 319 13.22 -8.24 19.01
N GLU A 320 12.68 -7.14 18.52
CA GLU A 320 11.67 -6.34 19.22
C GLU A 320 10.40 -6.23 18.39
N VAL A 321 9.23 -6.25 19.04
CA VAL A 321 7.95 -6.10 18.36
C VAL A 321 7.77 -4.66 17.92
N MET A 322 7.40 -4.44 16.67
CA MET A 322 7.11 -3.10 16.17
C MET A 322 5.70 -2.66 16.62
N ASP A 323 5.59 -1.46 17.18
CA ASP A 323 4.31 -0.80 17.49
C ASP A 323 3.56 -0.47 16.20
N ASN A 324 4.28 0.00 15.18
CA ASN A 324 3.76 0.26 13.87
C ASN A 324 4.80 -0.10 12.81
N ALA A 325 4.51 -1.16 12.05
CA ALA A 325 5.34 -1.53 10.92
C ALA A 325 5.18 -0.56 9.76
N SER A 326 3.99 0.01 9.51
CA SER A 326 3.70 0.87 8.36
C SER A 326 4.04 0.22 7.01
N ILE A 327 3.51 -0.97 6.72
CA ILE A 327 3.75 -1.65 5.44
C ILE A 327 3.12 -0.87 4.27
N GLU A 328 3.94 -0.52 3.28
CA GLU A 328 3.52 0.21 2.06
C GLU A 328 3.77 -0.56 0.77
N GLY A 329 4.61 -1.60 0.81
CA GLY A 329 4.95 -2.36 -0.38
C GLY A 329 4.82 -3.84 -0.15
N VAL A 330 4.26 -4.54 -1.15
CA VAL A 330 4.09 -5.99 -1.16
C VAL A 330 4.50 -6.52 -2.51
N ALA A 331 5.29 -7.59 -2.54
CA ALA A 331 5.67 -8.27 -3.77
C ALA A 331 5.88 -9.77 -3.53
N ILE A 332 5.98 -10.54 -4.61
CA ILE A 332 6.15 -11.99 -4.54
C ILE A 332 7.38 -12.40 -5.35
N ILE A 333 8.27 -13.17 -4.72
CA ILE A 333 9.35 -13.88 -5.40
C ILE A 333 9.11 -15.37 -5.14
N ASP A 334 8.87 -16.13 -6.20
CA ASP A 334 8.50 -17.55 -6.14
C ASP A 334 7.32 -17.79 -5.19
N SER A 335 7.53 -18.51 -4.08
CA SER A 335 6.51 -18.80 -3.06
C SER A 335 6.72 -17.99 -1.77
N THR A 336 7.38 -16.83 -1.87
CA THR A 336 7.66 -15.95 -0.73
C THR A 336 7.03 -14.59 -0.95
N LEU A 337 6.21 -14.19 0.02
CA LEU A 337 5.71 -12.82 0.14
C LEU A 337 6.82 -11.95 0.74
N TRP A 338 7.11 -10.85 0.07
CA TRP A 338 8.01 -9.81 0.53
C TRP A 338 7.21 -8.56 0.85
N LEU A 339 7.54 -7.93 1.98
CA LEU A 339 6.95 -6.67 2.39
C LEU A 339 8.04 -5.65 2.70
N ILE A 340 7.76 -4.38 2.51
CA ILE A 340 8.64 -3.28 2.93
C ILE A 340 7.77 -2.24 3.65
N ASN A 341 8.32 -1.63 4.69
CA ASN A 341 7.63 -0.55 5.36
C ASN A 341 8.05 0.83 4.89
N ASP A 342 7.12 1.78 4.90
CA ASP A 342 7.45 3.19 5.07
C ASP A 342 7.79 3.47 6.55
N PRO A 343 8.99 4.01 6.84
CA PRO A 343 9.35 4.56 8.14
C PRO A 343 8.55 5.83 8.50
N TRP A 344 7.23 5.70 8.69
CA TRP A 344 6.31 6.83 8.86
C TRP A 344 6.72 7.73 10.03
N LYS A 345 7.28 8.90 9.72
CA LYS A 345 7.95 9.82 10.67
C LYS A 345 7.14 10.14 11.92
N LYS A 346 5.80 10.16 11.82
CA LYS A 346 4.90 10.45 12.94
C LYS A 346 4.90 9.36 14.01
N ASN A 347 5.09 8.10 13.63
CA ASN A 347 4.94 6.95 14.51
C ASN A 347 6.19 6.07 14.60
N TYR A 348 7.14 6.18 13.69
CA TYR A 348 8.24 5.23 13.58
C TYR A 348 9.11 5.14 14.85
N LEU A 349 9.34 6.26 15.53
CA LEU A 349 10.10 6.29 16.79
C LEU A 349 9.40 5.57 17.96
N LYS A 350 8.11 5.24 17.85
CA LYS A 350 7.40 4.43 18.86
C LYS A 350 7.83 2.97 18.85
N ASN A 351 8.47 2.53 17.77
CA ASN A 351 9.03 1.18 17.66
C ASN A 351 10.27 0.96 18.53
N VAL A 352 10.90 2.03 19.04
CA VAL A 352 12.10 1.90 19.88
C VAL A 352 11.73 1.24 21.21
N GLN A 353 12.10 -0.03 21.37
CA GLN A 353 12.05 -0.73 22.66
C GLN A 353 13.46 -0.97 23.20
N CYS A 354 14.41 -1.27 22.31
CA CYS A 354 15.82 -1.31 22.61
C CYS A 354 16.52 -0.01 22.19
N GLU A 355 17.09 0.70 23.16
CA GLU A 355 17.82 1.96 22.93
C GLU A 355 19.01 1.81 21.97
N ALA A 356 19.62 0.62 21.89
CA ALA A 356 20.68 0.36 20.93
C ALA A 356 20.24 0.47 19.47
N LEU A 357 18.95 0.27 19.18
CA LEU A 357 18.38 0.39 17.84
C LEU A 357 17.84 1.78 17.52
N ARG A 358 17.75 2.69 18.50
CA ARG A 358 17.28 4.07 18.30
C ARG A 358 17.92 4.76 17.08
N PRO A 359 19.24 4.64 16.81
CA PRO A 359 19.83 5.27 15.63
C PRO A 359 19.24 4.79 14.30
N HIS A 360 18.80 3.54 14.18
CA HIS A 360 18.14 3.04 12.96
C HIS A 360 16.77 3.68 12.75
N TYR A 361 15.99 3.82 13.82
CA TYR A 361 14.69 4.50 13.76
C TYR A 361 14.82 6.01 13.54
N GLU A 362 15.81 6.67 14.15
CA GLU A 362 16.10 8.08 13.92
C GLU A 362 16.59 8.36 12.50
N ALA A 363 17.29 7.40 11.88
CA ALA A 363 17.64 7.44 10.47
C ALA A 363 16.46 7.16 9.54
N MET A 364 15.27 6.86 10.07
CA MET A 364 14.10 6.44 9.29
C MET A 364 14.47 5.28 8.35
N ALA A 365 15.25 4.32 8.84
CA ALA A 365 15.68 3.19 8.03
C ALA A 365 14.51 2.22 7.79
N PRO A 366 14.28 1.73 6.56
CA PRO A 366 13.26 0.72 6.32
C PRO A 366 13.79 -0.68 6.63
N LEU A 367 12.85 -1.59 6.84
CA LEU A 367 13.05 -3.02 6.90
C LEU A 367 12.33 -3.68 5.72
N ILE A 368 12.94 -4.73 5.19
CA ILE A 368 12.22 -5.72 4.38
C ILE A 368 11.81 -6.89 5.27
N PHE A 369 10.63 -7.44 5.02
CA PHE A 369 10.08 -8.60 5.71
C PHE A 369 9.80 -9.69 4.68
N SER A 370 9.84 -10.94 5.11
CA SER A 370 9.43 -12.06 4.26
C SER A 370 8.69 -13.13 5.04
N VAL A 371 7.71 -13.75 4.39
CA VAL A 371 6.97 -14.90 4.90
C VAL A 371 6.67 -15.86 3.73
N PRO A 372 6.69 -17.19 3.96
CA PRO A 372 6.25 -18.13 2.93
C PRO A 372 4.75 -17.95 2.68
N LEU A 373 4.34 -18.00 1.41
CA LEU A 373 2.93 -18.15 1.07
C LEU A 373 2.44 -19.51 1.59
N GLN A 374 1.24 -19.53 2.17
CA GLN A 374 0.62 -20.76 2.66
C GLN A 374 -0.51 -21.16 1.72
N ASP A 375 -0.50 -22.41 1.24
CA ASP A 375 -1.49 -22.91 0.28
C ASP A 375 -2.91 -22.80 0.85
N GLU A 376 -3.08 -22.92 2.17
CA GLU A 376 -4.37 -22.77 2.85
C GLU A 376 -5.05 -21.42 2.60
N TRP A 377 -4.28 -20.36 2.30
CA TRP A 377 -4.81 -19.03 2.01
C TRP A 377 -5.60 -18.98 0.70
N PHE A 378 -5.37 -19.94 -0.20
CA PHE A 378 -5.94 -19.97 -1.55
C PHE A 378 -7.01 -21.05 -1.73
N SER A 379 -7.31 -21.83 -0.69
CA SER A 379 -8.26 -22.95 -0.73
C SER A 379 -9.72 -22.58 -0.44
N ILE A 380 -10.04 -21.30 -0.27
CA ILE A 380 -11.41 -20.89 0.06
C ILE A 380 -12.27 -21.00 -1.21
N GLU A 381 -13.04 -22.08 -1.29
CA GLU A 381 -13.97 -22.35 -2.39
C GLU A 381 -15.12 -21.35 -2.37
N ALA A 382 -15.61 -20.96 -3.55
CA ALA A 382 -16.93 -20.37 -3.67
C ALA A 382 -17.94 -21.41 -3.15
N GLU A 383 -18.74 -21.06 -2.15
CA GLU A 383 -19.87 -21.91 -1.76
C GLU A 383 -20.69 -22.20 -3.03
N ASN A 384 -20.74 -23.47 -3.45
CA ASN A 384 -21.66 -23.92 -4.48
C ASN A 384 -23.08 -23.53 -4.03
N PRO A 385 -23.80 -22.64 -4.71
CA PRO A 385 -25.21 -22.45 -4.41
C PRO A 385 -25.90 -23.78 -4.77
N ALA A 386 -26.49 -24.38 -3.74
CA ALA A 386 -27.11 -25.69 -3.72
C ALA A 386 -27.72 -26.17 -5.06
N SER A 387 -27.37 -27.43 -5.40
CA SER A 387 -28.03 -28.29 -6.38
C SER A 387 -29.53 -28.44 -6.17
#